data_AF-A0A0K9FBU1-F1
#
_entry.id   AF-A0A0K9FBU1-F1
#
_cell.length_a   1.000
_cell.length_b   1.000
_cell.length_c   1.000
_cell.angle_alpha   90.00
_cell.angle_beta   90.00
_cell.angle_gamma   90.00
#
_symmetry.space_group_name_H-M   'P 1'
#
loop_
_entity.id
_entity.type
_entity.pdbx_description
1 polymer ?
#
loop_
_entity_poly.entity_id
_entity_poly.type
_entity_poly.pdbx_seq_one_letter_code
_entity_poly.pdbx_strand_id
1 'polypeptide(L)'
;MNKTKKTALTNGWTLLAHETISVYVNMDNPNKFCIHDWDDDLALTLTSEEDSVEVHRNTYNVITKISISDRTITFLHEPNEDED
;
A
#
# COMPACT_ATOMS: atom_id res chain seq x y z
N MET A 1 -18.76 7.21 2.83
CA MET A 1 -17.42 7.82 2.98
C MET A 1 -16.49 6.67 3.29
N ASN A 2 -15.67 6.27 2.32
CA ASN A 2 -14.84 5.08 2.44
C ASN A 2 -13.77 5.35 3.50
N LYS A 3 -13.69 4.48 4.50
CA LYS A 3 -12.83 4.71 5.67
C LYS A 3 -11.40 4.38 5.28
N THR A 4 -10.53 5.38 5.37
CA THR A 4 -9.09 5.21 5.12
C THR A 4 -8.32 5.18 6.43
N LYS A 5 -7.21 4.42 6.44
CA LYS A 5 -6.25 4.38 7.54
C LYS A 5 -4.86 4.77 7.04
N LYS A 6 -4.08 5.36 7.95
CA LYS A 6 -2.66 5.65 7.75
C LYS A 6 -1.83 4.57 8.43
N THR A 7 -0.96 3.94 7.67
CA THR A 7 -0.02 2.92 8.17
C THR A 7 1.39 3.46 7.98
N ALA A 8 2.15 3.57 9.09
CA ALA A 8 3.55 3.93 9.02
C ALA A 8 4.36 2.80 8.38
N LEU A 9 5.23 3.15 7.44
CA LEU A 9 6.23 2.27 6.83
C LEU A 9 7.62 2.69 7.34
N THR A 10 8.67 2.04 6.84
CA THR A 10 10.05 2.44 7.15
C THR A 10 10.41 3.77 6.49
N ASN A 11 11.53 4.37 6.91
CA ASN A 11 12.09 5.58 6.29
C ASN A 11 11.15 6.80 6.27
N GLY A 12 10.21 6.85 7.22
CA GLY A 12 9.25 7.95 7.36
C GLY A 12 8.12 7.91 6.32
N TRP A 13 8.03 6.84 5.52
CA TRP A 13 6.94 6.67 4.57
C TRP A 13 5.62 6.34 5.27
N THR A 14 4.52 6.77 4.67
CA THR A 14 3.16 6.45 5.12
C THR A 14 2.35 5.88 3.97
N LEU A 15 1.70 4.74 4.20
CA LEU A 15 0.65 4.22 3.32
C LEU A 15 -0.71 4.78 3.78
N LEU A 16 -1.42 5.42 2.86
CA LEU A 16 -2.83 5.78 3.01
C LEU A 16 -3.66 4.84 2.14
N ALA A 17 -4.51 4.01 2.76
CA ALA A 17 -5.30 2.98 2.09
C ALA A 17 -6.65 2.78 2.79
N HIS A 18 -7.57 2.05 2.15
CA HIS A 18 -8.83 1.63 2.79
C HIS A 18 -8.56 0.82 4.08
N GLU A 19 -9.45 0.90 5.07
CA GLU A 19 -9.21 0.32 6.39
C GLU A 19 -9.09 -1.21 6.39
N THR A 20 -9.68 -1.88 5.39
CA THR A 20 -9.62 -3.34 5.19
C THR A 20 -8.31 -3.83 4.59
N ILE A 21 -7.48 -2.94 4.04
CA ILE A 21 -6.20 -3.30 3.43
C ILE A 21 -5.21 -3.78 4.50
N SER A 22 -4.54 -4.89 4.23
CA SER A 22 -3.49 -5.44 5.09
C SER A 22 -2.11 -5.14 4.53
N VAL A 23 -1.16 -4.85 5.43
CA VAL A 23 0.24 -4.56 5.08
C VAL A 23 1.13 -5.55 5.81
N TYR A 24 1.92 -6.30 5.05
CA TYR A 24 2.89 -7.25 5.55
C TYR A 24 4.29 -6.77 5.26
N VAL A 25 5.20 -6.95 6.21
CA VAL A 25 6.62 -6.61 6.08
C VAL A 25 7.40 -7.88 5.81
N ASN A 26 8.34 -7.83 4.88
CA ASN A 26 9.23 -8.95 4.62
C ASN A 26 10.20 -9.17 5.81
N MET A 27 10.39 -10.42 6.21
CA MET A 27 11.22 -10.77 7.38
C MET A 27 12.71 -10.48 7.17
N ASP A 28 13.21 -10.61 5.94
CA ASP A 28 14.63 -10.44 5.61
C ASP A 28 14.96 -9.01 5.17
N ASN A 29 13.96 -8.24 4.74
CA ASN A 29 14.10 -6.85 4.33
C ASN A 29 12.95 -5.99 4.89
N PRO A 30 13.17 -5.20 5.96
CA PRO A 30 12.12 -4.41 6.59
C PRO A 30 11.63 -3.24 5.72
N ASN A 31 12.32 -2.92 4.62
CA ASN A 31 11.90 -1.90 3.65
C ASN A 31 10.98 -2.46 2.56
N LYS A 32 10.74 -3.78 2.53
CA LYS A 32 9.90 -4.43 1.52
C LYS A 32 8.53 -4.80 2.10
N PHE A 33 7.48 -4.36 1.42
CA PHE A 33 6.10 -4.51 1.85
C PHE A 33 5.26 -5.26 0.81
N CYS A 34 4.36 -6.10 1.30
CA CYS A 34 3.26 -6.68 0.53
C CYS A 34 1.94 -6.10 1.04
N ILE A 35 1.12 -5.61 0.13
CA ILE A 35 -0.17 -5.00 0.41
C ILE A 35 -1.23 -5.92 -0.15
N HIS A 36 -2.11 -6.39 0.72
CA HIS A 36 -3.20 -7.31 0.41
C HIS A 36 -4.52 -6.57 0.53
N ASP A 37 -5.46 -6.89 -0.34
CA ASP A 37 -6.82 -6.35 -0.30
C ASP A 37 -7.68 -7.01 0.79
N TRP A 38 -8.99 -6.75 0.75
CA TRP A 38 -9.96 -7.26 1.74
C TRP A 38 -10.22 -8.76 1.63
N ASP A 39 -9.87 -9.39 0.50
CA ASP A 39 -9.98 -10.83 0.26
C ASP A 39 -8.65 -11.57 0.52
N ASP A 40 -7.67 -10.86 1.10
CA ASP A 40 -6.29 -11.31 1.32
C ASP A 40 -5.53 -11.60 0.01
N ASP A 41 -5.97 -11.01 -1.10
CA ASP A 41 -5.31 -11.11 -2.40
C ASP A 41 -4.15 -10.10 -2.50
N LEU A 42 -3.01 -10.56 -3.04
CA LEU A 42 -1.83 -9.70 -3.19
C LEU A 42 -2.06 -8.64 -4.27
N ALA A 43 -2.21 -7.39 -3.85
CA ALA A 43 -2.46 -6.27 -4.73
C ALA A 43 -1.20 -5.49 -5.12
N LEU A 44 -0.28 -5.22 -4.18
CA LEU A 44 0.93 -4.43 -4.45
C LEU A 44 2.13 -4.95 -3.65
N THR A 45 3.30 -4.99 -4.27
CA THR A 45 4.58 -5.20 -3.60
C THR A 45 5.49 -4.04 -3.91
N LEU A 46 6.08 -3.43 -2.88
CA LEU A 46 6.96 -2.28 -3.02
C LEU A 46 8.12 -2.32 -2.02
N THR A 47 9.17 -1.59 -2.33
CA THR A 47 10.25 -1.25 -1.40
C THR A 47 10.29 0.26 -1.20
N SER A 48 10.43 0.72 0.04
CA SER A 48 10.64 2.14 0.34
C SER A 48 12.03 2.39 0.91
N GLU A 49 12.81 3.21 0.22
CA GLU A 49 14.09 3.73 0.70
C GLU A 49 13.90 5.15 1.23
N GLU A 50 14.98 5.81 1.67
CA GLU A 50 14.90 7.16 2.22
C GLU A 50 14.22 8.16 1.26
N ASP A 51 14.64 8.16 -0.01
CA ASP A 51 14.19 9.15 -1.01
C ASP A 51 13.51 8.54 -2.24
N SER A 52 13.21 7.25 -2.20
CA SER A 52 12.59 6.56 -3.33
C SER A 52 11.64 5.46 -2.89
N VAL A 53 10.73 5.11 -3.81
CA VAL A 53 9.85 3.94 -3.70
C VAL A 53 9.97 3.17 -5.00
N GLU A 54 10.21 1.88 -4.91
CA GLU A 54 10.22 0.96 -6.04
C GLU A 54 9.00 0.05 -5.96
N VAL A 55 8.22 -0.03 -7.03
CA VAL A 55 7.09 -0.95 -7.14
C VAL A 55 7.54 -2.20 -7.89
N HIS A 56 7.53 -3.34 -7.21
CA HIS A 56 7.97 -4.64 -7.75
C HIS A 56 6.85 -5.38 -8.47
N ARG A 57 5.63 -5.27 -7.92
CA ARG A 57 4.46 -5.94 -8.42
C ARG A 57 3.24 -5.08 -8.17
N ASN A 58 2.41 -4.93 -9.19
CA ASN A 58 1.10 -4.29 -9.10
C ASN A 58 0.09 -5.22 -9.78
N THR A 59 -0.65 -5.96 -8.97
CA THR A 59 -1.73 -6.84 -9.44
C THR A 59 -2.97 -5.98 -9.69
N TYR A 60 -3.83 -6.39 -10.62
CA TYR A 60 -5.07 -5.68 -10.96
C TYR A 60 -4.90 -4.23 -11.47
N ASN A 61 -3.67 -3.82 -11.83
CA ASN A 61 -3.35 -2.45 -12.23
C ASN A 61 -3.86 -1.41 -11.22
N VAL A 62 -3.71 -1.69 -9.93
CA VAL A 62 -4.16 -0.80 -8.87
C VAL A 62 -3.52 0.58 -9.02
N ILE A 63 -4.38 1.59 -8.96
CA ILE A 63 -3.97 2.98 -9.02
C ILE A 63 -3.28 3.35 -7.70
N THR A 64 -2.02 3.76 -7.80
CA THR A 64 -1.22 4.22 -6.67
C THR A 64 -0.69 5.62 -6.98
N LYS A 65 -0.83 6.55 -6.04
CA LYS A 65 -0.23 7.89 -6.10
C LYS A 65 0.91 7.97 -5.09
N ILE A 66 2.07 8.44 -5.53
CA ILE A 66 3.26 8.58 -4.68
C ILE A 66 3.60 10.08 -4.57
N SER A 67 3.57 10.61 -3.36
CA SER A 67 4.07 11.95 -3.02
C SER A 67 5.44 11.81 -2.36
N ILE A 68 6.50 12.20 -3.07
CA ILE A 68 7.87 12.17 -2.52
C ILE A 68 8.05 13.23 -1.42
N SER A 69 7.49 14.43 -1.60
CA SER A 69 7.62 15.53 -0.63
C SER A 69 7.04 15.18 0.74
N ASP A 70 5.92 14.46 0.73
CA ASP A 70 5.17 14.12 1.94
C ASP A 70 5.44 12.68 2.38
N ARG A 71 6.37 11.99 1.69
CA ARG A 71 6.67 10.55 1.84
C ARG A 71 5.40 9.71 2.02
N THR A 72 4.43 9.93 1.13
CA THR A 72 3.12 9.29 1.23
C THR A 72 2.81 8.49 -0.02
N ILE A 73 2.42 7.23 0.18
CA ILE A 73 1.89 6.34 -0.85
C ILE A 73 0.38 6.25 -0.63
N THR A 74 -0.42 6.68 -1.60
CA THR A 74 -1.87 6.55 -1.56
C THR A 74 -2.30 5.40 -2.46
N PHE A 75 -2.91 4.40 -1.84
CA PHE A 75 -3.45 3.21 -2.49
C PHE A 75 -4.95 3.39 -2.69
N LEU A 76 -5.39 3.52 -3.94
CA LEU A 76 -6.76 3.91 -4.29
C LEU A 76 -7.67 2.71 -4.59
N HIS A 77 -7.26 1.50 -4.22
CA HIS A 77 -8.10 0.32 -4.35
C HIS A 77 -9.01 0.18 -3.14
N GLU A 78 -10.30 -0.01 -3.41
CA GLU A 78 -11.36 -0.05 -2.42
C GLU A 78 -12.29 -1.23 -2.75
N PRO A 79 -12.95 -1.84 -1.74
CA PRO A 79 -13.94 -2.88 -1.97
C PRO A 79 -14.98 -2.43 -3.00
N ASN A 80 -15.33 -3.30 -3.95
CA ASN A 80 -16.45 -3.02 -4.84
C ASN A 80 -17.73 -2.94 -4.01
N GLU A 81 -18.52 -1.88 -4.17
CA GLU A 81 -19.80 -1.72 -3.46
C GLU A 81 -20.91 -2.69 -3.97
N ASP A 82 -20.64 -3.47 -5.03
CA ASP A 82 -21.63 -4.25 -5.80
C ASP A 82 -21.47 -5.79 -5.71
N GLU A 83 -21.11 -6.34 -4.55
CA GLU A 83 -21.28 -7.79 -4.29
C GLU A 83 -22.20 -8.01 -3.08
N ASP A 84 -23.48 -7.72 -3.27
CA ASP A 84 -24.62 -8.28 -2.51
C ASP A 84 -25.30 -9.40 -3.32
#